data_AF-A0A6A4S4Z8-F1
#
_entry.id   AF-A0A6A4S4Z8-F1
#
_cell.length_a   1.000
_cell.length_b   1.000
_cell.length_c   1.000
_cell.angle_alpha   90.00
_cell.angle_beta   90.00
_cell.angle_gamma   90.00
#
_symmetry.space_group_name_H-M   'P 1'
#
loop_
_entity.id
_entity.type
_entity.pdbx_description
1 polymer ?
#
loop_
_entity_poly.entity_id
_entity_poly.type
_entity_poly.pdbx_seq_one_letter_code
_entity_poly.pdbx_strand_id
1 'polypeptide(L)'
;MCMTLVSPCALSGLNRWEDIEKLNFFPKLVEVRLQGIPLLQTYTNAERRSLMIAQLPAISMLNGSVVTDSEREDAERFFIRYHLDYPEEELPYRYHSLVTKYGKLEPLAEVDLRPRCRAQVEVHCEEKVEQLNIRLDQTVAELRKQLTTVVQLSTNSMRLYYINKDSAFGPEEMKYNTRALHSYSIQDGDEILVVPKIK
;
A
#
# COMPACT_ATOMS: atom_id res chain seq x y z
N MET A 1 26.04 27.15 -4.89
CA MET A 1 27.01 26.72 -5.92
C MET A 1 26.43 25.46 -6.52
N CYS A 2 26.12 25.45 -7.82
CA CYS A 2 25.58 24.27 -8.49
C CYS A 2 26.76 23.38 -8.89
N MET A 3 26.89 22.19 -8.30
CA MET A 3 27.91 21.24 -8.71
C MET A 3 27.26 20.26 -9.69
N THR A 4 27.41 20.57 -10.97
CA THR A 4 26.95 19.72 -12.06
C THR A 4 28.01 18.64 -12.31
N LEU A 5 27.88 17.48 -11.67
CA LEU A 5 28.68 16.29 -12.00
C LEU A 5 28.00 15.52 -13.14
N VAL A 6 28.12 16.04 -14.36
CA VAL A 6 27.60 15.41 -15.58
C VAL A 6 28.80 15.06 -16.47
N SER A 7 29.50 13.99 -16.17
CA SER A 7 30.49 13.43 -17.10
C SER A 7 30.74 11.95 -16.83
N PRO A 8 30.64 11.05 -17.82
CA PRO A 8 30.93 9.62 -17.64
C PRO A 8 32.33 9.33 -17.09
N CYS A 9 33.31 10.20 -17.37
CA CYS A 9 34.70 10.02 -16.95
C CYS A 9 35.01 10.52 -15.53
N ALA A 10 34.16 11.36 -14.93
CA ALA A 10 34.37 11.90 -13.57
C ALA A 10 33.63 11.09 -12.48
N LEU A 11 32.76 10.15 -12.87
CA LEU A 11 31.92 9.35 -11.97
C LEU A 11 32.62 8.08 -11.44
N SER A 12 33.84 7.77 -11.92
CA SER A 12 34.62 6.61 -11.52
C SER A 12 35.10 6.64 -10.06
N GLY A 13 34.96 7.78 -9.38
CA GLY A 13 35.35 7.96 -7.98
C GLY A 13 34.20 7.91 -6.96
N LEU A 14 32.93 7.89 -7.39
CA LEU A 14 31.77 7.83 -6.48
C LEU A 14 31.21 6.40 -6.44
N ASN A 15 32.00 5.49 -5.88
CA ASN A 15 31.66 4.06 -5.86
C ASN A 15 31.19 3.58 -4.49
N ARG A 16 31.31 4.43 -3.46
CA ARG A 16 30.89 4.12 -2.10
C ARG A 16 30.14 5.28 -1.46
N TRP A 17 29.36 5.00 -0.43
CA TRP A 17 28.57 6.02 0.27
C TRP A 17 29.45 7.08 0.96
N GLU A 18 30.65 6.72 1.40
CA GLU A 18 31.60 7.67 2.02
C GLU A 18 32.03 8.76 1.02
N ASP A 19 32.01 8.48 -0.28
CA ASP A 19 32.31 9.48 -1.30
C ASP A 19 31.16 10.48 -1.47
N ILE A 20 29.92 10.04 -1.27
CA ILE A 20 28.74 10.90 -1.25
C ILE A 20 28.74 11.76 0.01
N GLU A 21 29.10 11.20 1.16
CA GLU A 21 29.16 11.93 2.43
C GLU A 21 30.14 13.11 2.39
N LYS A 22 31.25 13.00 1.63
CA LYS A 22 32.19 14.10 1.43
C LYS A 22 31.54 15.35 0.81
N LEU A 23 30.42 15.20 0.11
CA LEU A 23 29.69 16.35 -0.44
C LEU A 23 29.12 17.26 0.66
N ASN A 24 28.94 16.75 1.88
CA ASN A 24 28.49 17.55 3.02
C ASN A 24 29.55 18.56 3.49
N PHE A 25 30.81 18.44 3.08
CA PHE A 25 31.85 19.43 3.36
C PHE A 25 31.72 20.72 2.54
N PHE A 26 30.78 20.77 1.57
CA PHE A 26 30.53 21.97 0.77
C PHE A 26 29.27 22.70 1.30
N PRO A 27 29.40 23.68 2.23
CA PRO A 27 28.25 24.31 2.88
C PRO A 27 27.34 25.12 1.95
N LYS A 28 27.80 25.42 0.72
CA LYS A 28 27.04 26.14 -0.31
C LYS A 28 26.46 25.21 -1.40
N LEU A 29 26.57 23.89 -1.21
CA LEU A 29 26.05 22.89 -2.12
C LEU A 29 24.57 22.67 -1.86
N VAL A 30 23.75 23.19 -2.78
CA VAL A 30 22.28 23.13 -2.67
C VAL A 30 21.66 22.27 -3.78
N GLU A 31 22.40 22.02 -4.86
CA GLU A 31 21.99 21.18 -5.97
C GLU A 31 23.09 20.18 -6.32
N VAL A 32 22.70 18.92 -6.49
CA VAL A 32 23.58 17.86 -6.96
C VAL A 32 22.89 17.02 -8.03
N ARG A 33 23.66 16.61 -9.04
CA ARG A 33 23.25 15.61 -10.04
C ARG A 33 24.14 14.38 -9.93
N LEU A 34 23.57 13.29 -9.46
CA LEU A 34 24.19 11.97 -9.29
C LEU A 34 23.39 10.95 -10.10
N GLN A 35 23.67 10.91 -11.42
CA GLN A 35 23.02 9.98 -12.34
C GLN A 35 24.08 9.06 -12.95
N GLY A 36 23.73 7.79 -13.12
CA GLY A 36 24.60 6.81 -13.77
C GLY A 36 25.87 6.43 -12.98
N ILE A 37 25.95 6.73 -11.68
CA ILE A 37 27.09 6.32 -10.86
C ILE A 37 27.02 4.82 -10.52
N PRO A 38 28.17 4.09 -10.52
CA PRO A 38 28.21 2.66 -10.20
C PRO A 38 27.57 2.32 -8.86
N LEU A 39 27.81 3.15 -7.83
CA LEU A 39 27.24 2.99 -6.50
C LEU A 39 25.72 2.75 -6.52
N LEU A 40 24.99 3.48 -7.35
CA LEU A 40 23.52 3.45 -7.32
C LEU A 40 22.92 2.27 -8.10
N GLN A 41 23.71 1.56 -8.90
CA GLN A 41 23.19 0.54 -9.82
C GLN A 41 22.50 -0.62 -9.08
N THR A 42 22.93 -0.93 -7.86
CA THR A 42 22.38 -2.02 -7.03
C THR A 42 21.04 -1.70 -6.37
N TYR A 43 20.60 -0.45 -6.39
CA TYR A 43 19.39 0.01 -5.70
C TYR A 43 18.22 0.20 -6.66
N THR A 44 16.99 0.09 -6.16
CA THR A 44 15.77 0.49 -6.88
C THR A 44 15.70 2.01 -7.05
N ASN A 45 14.88 2.51 -7.97
CA ASN A 45 14.75 3.96 -8.19
C ASN A 45 14.31 4.72 -6.94
N ALA A 46 13.42 4.14 -6.13
CA ALA A 46 12.95 4.74 -4.88
C ALA A 46 14.09 4.81 -3.84
N GLU A 47 14.79 3.69 -3.62
CA GLU A 47 15.93 3.62 -2.70
C GLU A 47 17.03 4.63 -3.06
N ARG A 48 17.43 4.69 -4.33
CA ARG A 48 18.49 5.60 -4.80
C ARG A 48 18.22 7.03 -4.35
N ARG A 49 17.00 7.52 -4.60
CA ARG A 49 16.64 8.90 -4.30
C ARG A 49 16.55 9.12 -2.79
N SER A 50 15.85 8.26 -2.06
CA SER A 50 15.69 8.38 -0.62
C SER A 50 17.02 8.33 0.12
N LEU A 51 17.91 7.38 -0.22
CA LEU A 51 19.22 7.25 0.43
C LEU A 51 20.10 8.49 0.17
N MET A 52 20.12 9.03 -1.05
CA MET A 52 20.86 10.26 -1.34
C MET A 52 20.30 11.48 -0.59
N ILE A 53 18.97 11.64 -0.56
CA ILE A 53 18.33 12.76 0.16
C ILE A 53 18.65 12.70 1.65
N ALA A 54 18.59 11.50 2.24
CA ALA A 54 18.92 11.28 3.64
C ALA A 54 20.40 11.59 3.92
N GLN A 55 21.32 11.17 3.06
CA GLN A 55 22.77 11.40 3.22
C GLN A 55 23.21 12.84 2.98
N LEU A 56 22.46 13.62 2.21
CA LEU A 56 22.78 15.01 1.85
C LEU A 56 21.75 15.98 2.47
N PRO A 57 21.85 16.29 3.78
CA PRO A 57 20.90 17.16 4.47
C PRO A 57 20.78 18.57 3.89
N ALA A 58 21.83 19.11 3.28
CA ALA A 58 21.88 20.51 2.84
C ALA A 58 21.27 20.77 1.45
N ILE A 59 21.03 19.73 0.65
CA ILE A 59 20.56 19.93 -0.73
C ILE A 59 19.06 20.25 -0.76
N SER A 60 18.64 21.13 -1.67
CA SER A 60 17.23 21.40 -1.95
C SER A 60 16.81 20.90 -3.34
N MET A 61 17.77 20.48 -4.16
CA MET A 61 17.51 19.94 -5.50
C MET A 61 18.43 18.74 -5.78
N LEU A 62 17.83 17.63 -6.19
CA LEU A 62 18.54 16.39 -6.53
C LEU A 62 18.11 15.94 -7.92
N ASN A 63 19.07 15.76 -8.82
CA ASN A 63 18.83 15.29 -10.19
C ASN A 63 17.82 16.14 -10.98
N GLY A 64 17.75 17.45 -10.69
CA GLY A 64 16.84 18.39 -11.34
C GLY A 64 15.41 18.41 -10.78
N SER A 65 15.15 17.70 -9.69
CA SER A 65 13.87 17.77 -8.97
C SER A 65 14.07 18.33 -7.56
N VAL A 66 13.16 19.21 -7.15
CA VAL A 66 13.12 19.79 -5.80
C VAL A 66 12.97 18.67 -4.77
N VAL A 67 13.66 18.81 -3.65
CA VAL A 67 13.47 17.96 -2.45
C VAL A 67 12.55 18.72 -1.51
N THR A 68 11.33 18.23 -1.31
CA THR A 68 10.39 18.85 -0.37
C THR A 68 10.72 18.45 1.07
N ASP A 69 10.23 19.22 2.04
CA ASP A 69 10.42 18.88 3.45
C ASP A 69 9.78 17.53 3.80
N SER A 70 8.60 17.23 3.24
CA SER A 70 7.93 15.94 3.41
C SER A 70 8.76 14.78 2.83
N GLU A 71 9.27 14.93 1.61
CA GLU A 71 10.13 13.93 0.97
C GLU A 71 11.41 13.71 1.77
N ARG A 72 12.00 14.79 2.31
CA ARG A 72 13.17 14.72 3.17
C ARG A 72 12.90 13.95 4.45
N GLU A 73 11.79 14.22 5.10
CA GLU A 73 11.37 13.51 6.31
C GLU A 73 11.17 12.01 6.02
N ASP A 74 10.48 11.69 4.93
CA ASP A 74 10.24 10.31 4.51
C ASP A 74 11.53 9.59 4.15
N ALA A 75 12.45 10.26 3.44
CA ALA A 75 13.75 9.73 3.08
C ALA A 75 14.63 9.48 4.32
N GLU A 76 14.64 10.39 5.30
CA GLU A 76 15.37 10.23 6.55
C GLU A 76 14.81 9.08 7.40
N ARG A 77 13.48 8.92 7.48
CA ARG A 77 12.86 7.77 8.16
C ARG A 77 13.12 6.46 7.42
N PHE A 78 13.05 6.48 6.09
CA PHE A 78 13.42 5.35 5.26
C PHE A 78 14.86 4.92 5.53
N PHE A 79 15.80 5.87 5.64
CA PHE A 79 17.20 5.59 5.92
C PHE A 79 17.41 4.87 7.26
N ILE A 80 16.67 5.25 8.32
CA ILE A 80 16.70 4.52 9.59
C ILE A 80 16.23 3.08 9.37
N ARG A 81 15.09 2.88 8.71
CA ARG A 81 14.53 1.54 8.47
C ARG A 81 15.43 0.67 7.60
N TYR A 82 16.08 1.28 6.61
CA TYR A 82 16.98 0.61 5.67
C TYR A 82 18.18 -0.04 6.37
N HIS A 83 18.65 0.55 7.48
CA HIS A 83 19.80 0.06 8.23
C HIS A 83 19.42 -0.69 9.52
N LEU A 84 18.15 -1.08 9.72
CA LEU A 84 17.72 -1.75 10.96
C LEU A 84 18.46 -3.07 11.22
N ASP A 85 18.73 -3.82 10.16
CA ASP A 85 19.32 -5.16 10.25
C ASP A 85 20.86 -5.13 10.09
N TYR A 86 21.47 -3.95 9.98
CA TYR A 86 22.92 -3.81 9.86
C TYR A 86 23.58 -3.90 11.24
N PRO A 87 24.76 -4.55 11.34
CA PRO A 87 25.51 -4.57 12.60
C PRO A 87 25.99 -3.16 12.96
N GLU A 88 26.10 -2.87 14.27
CA GLU A 88 26.43 -1.53 14.79
C GLU A 88 27.73 -0.98 14.20
N GLU A 89 28.72 -1.84 13.92
CA GLU A 89 30.01 -1.46 13.35
C GLU A 89 29.94 -0.98 11.89
N GLU A 90 28.87 -1.33 11.17
CA GLU A 90 28.64 -0.96 9.77
C GLU A 90 27.68 0.24 9.64
N LEU A 91 27.06 0.69 10.75
CA LEU A 91 26.11 1.79 10.71
C LEU A 91 26.81 3.12 10.39
N PRO A 92 26.34 3.87 9.37
CA PRO A 92 26.92 5.15 9.04
C PRO A 92 26.61 6.18 10.13
N TYR A 93 27.51 7.15 10.35
CA TYR A 93 27.29 8.24 11.32
C TYR A 93 25.92 8.93 11.14
N ARG A 94 25.48 9.06 9.88
CA ARG A 94 24.19 9.65 9.54
C ARG A 94 23.02 8.89 10.16
N TYR A 95 23.09 7.56 10.30
CA TYR A 95 22.07 6.76 10.96
C TYR A 95 21.87 7.22 12.42
N HIS A 96 22.94 7.31 13.20
CA HIS A 96 22.86 7.72 14.61
C HIS A 96 22.33 9.15 14.77
N SER A 97 22.71 10.06 13.85
CA SER A 97 22.16 11.42 13.82
C SER A 97 20.64 11.42 13.59
N LEU A 98 20.15 10.57 12.69
CA LEU A 98 18.71 10.46 12.39
C LEU A 98 17.94 9.75 13.51
N VAL A 99 18.50 8.72 14.14
CA VAL A 99 17.91 8.07 15.32
C VAL A 99 17.82 9.05 16.50
N THR A 100 18.81 9.92 16.68
CA THR A 100 18.73 10.98 17.70
C THR A 100 17.59 11.96 17.42
N LYS A 101 17.28 12.22 16.14
CA LYS A 101 16.23 13.14 15.71
C LYS A 101 14.82 12.51 15.76
N TYR A 102 14.66 11.27 15.31
CA TYR A 102 13.36 10.63 15.09
C TYR A 102 13.05 9.48 16.05
N GLY A 103 14.02 9.06 16.85
CA GLY A 103 13.96 7.81 17.60
C GLY A 103 14.29 6.58 16.74
N LYS A 104 14.32 5.42 17.37
CA LYS A 104 14.38 4.14 16.67
C LYS A 104 13.01 3.84 16.07
N LEU A 105 12.97 3.59 14.76
CA LEU A 105 11.73 3.32 14.05
C LEU A 105 11.56 1.82 13.82
N GLU A 106 10.39 1.31 14.16
CA GLU A 106 10.01 -0.06 13.81
C GLU A 106 9.85 -0.21 12.28
N PRO A 107 9.97 -1.45 11.76
CA PRO A 107 9.57 -1.79 10.40
C PRO A 107 8.14 -1.33 10.08
N LEU A 108 7.89 -1.02 8.81
CA LEU A 108 6.53 -0.72 8.36
C LEU A 108 5.67 -1.99 8.42
N ALA A 109 4.44 -1.87 8.92
CA ALA A 109 3.49 -2.98 8.88
C ALA A 109 3.10 -3.27 7.43
N GLU A 110 3.12 -4.54 7.03
CA GLU A 110 2.55 -4.99 5.76
C GLU A 110 1.02 -4.96 5.87
N VAL A 111 0.41 -3.94 5.30
CA VAL A 111 -1.04 -3.83 5.22
C VAL A 111 -1.47 -4.13 3.79
N ASP A 112 -2.25 -5.20 3.61
CA ASP A 112 -2.89 -5.47 2.32
C ASP A 112 -4.06 -4.51 2.11
N LEU A 113 -3.80 -3.43 1.37
CA LEU A 113 -4.80 -2.43 1.01
C LEU A 113 -5.64 -2.83 -0.22
N ARG A 114 -5.45 -4.03 -0.78
CA ARG A 114 -6.25 -4.48 -1.93
C ARG A 114 -7.73 -4.53 -1.50
N PRO A 115 -8.64 -3.96 -2.31
CA PRO A 115 -10.06 -4.06 -2.03
C PRO A 115 -10.47 -5.53 -1.89
N ARG A 116 -11.24 -5.86 -0.86
CA ARG A 116 -11.79 -7.21 -0.72
C ARG A 116 -12.69 -7.51 -1.92
N CYS A 117 -12.34 -8.54 -2.69
CA CYS A 117 -13.13 -8.96 -3.85
C CYS A 117 -14.05 -10.15 -3.56
N ARG A 118 -13.91 -10.78 -2.40
CA ARG A 118 -14.70 -11.95 -1.99
C ARG A 118 -15.10 -11.87 -0.52
N ALA A 119 -16.21 -12.52 -0.20
CA ALA A 119 -16.67 -12.73 1.17
C ALA A 119 -17.29 -14.12 1.31
N GLN A 120 -17.08 -14.78 2.44
CA GLN A 120 -17.81 -15.97 2.84
C GLN A 120 -19.07 -15.55 3.61
N VAL A 121 -20.24 -15.86 3.06
CA VAL A 121 -21.54 -15.49 3.66
C VAL A 121 -22.35 -16.74 4.01
N GLU A 122 -23.26 -16.60 4.96
CA GLU A 122 -24.27 -17.61 5.29
C GLU A 122 -25.57 -17.32 4.53
N VAL A 123 -25.96 -18.24 3.66
CA VAL A 123 -27.19 -18.15 2.90
C VAL A 123 -28.28 -18.92 3.63
N HIS A 124 -29.33 -18.21 4.05
CA HIS A 124 -30.48 -18.79 4.75
C HIS A 124 -31.65 -18.90 3.78
N CYS A 125 -32.23 -20.08 3.62
CA CYS A 125 -33.42 -20.31 2.82
C CYS A 125 -34.33 -21.32 3.52
N GLU A 126 -35.46 -20.85 4.03
CA GLU A 126 -36.38 -21.66 4.85
C GLU A 126 -35.63 -22.29 6.04
N GLU A 127 -35.50 -23.62 6.11
CA GLU A 127 -34.73 -24.31 7.17
C GLU A 127 -33.28 -24.66 6.76
N LYS A 128 -32.86 -24.25 5.55
CA LYS A 128 -31.51 -24.54 5.03
C LYS A 128 -30.57 -23.38 5.26
N VAL A 129 -29.37 -23.68 5.75
CA VAL A 129 -28.27 -22.75 5.89
C VAL A 129 -27.07 -23.30 5.14
N GLU A 130 -26.54 -22.53 4.18
CA GLU A 130 -25.36 -22.91 3.40
C GLU A 130 -24.31 -21.78 3.39
N GLN A 131 -23.03 -22.13 3.53
CA GLN A 131 -21.94 -21.17 3.41
C GLN A 131 -21.50 -21.03 1.96
N LEU A 132 -21.45 -19.80 1.46
CA LEU A 132 -21.11 -19.50 0.08
C LEU A 132 -19.98 -18.47 0.01
N ASN A 133 -18.95 -18.76 -0.77
CA ASN A 133 -17.92 -17.77 -1.09
C ASN A 133 -18.37 -16.99 -2.34
N ILE A 134 -18.71 -15.72 -2.15
CA ILE A 134 -19.26 -14.85 -3.19
C ILE A 134 -18.26 -13.81 -3.63
N ARG A 135 -18.35 -13.43 -4.89
CA ARG A 135 -17.62 -12.28 -5.45
C ARG A 135 -18.35 -10.99 -5.09
N LEU A 136 -17.64 -10.00 -4.56
CA LEU A 136 -18.22 -8.70 -4.19
C LEU A 136 -18.34 -7.75 -5.38
N ASP A 137 -17.62 -8.00 -6.47
CA ASP A 137 -17.72 -7.23 -7.72
C ASP A 137 -18.89 -7.69 -8.62
N GLN A 138 -19.52 -8.82 -8.31
CA GLN A 138 -20.69 -9.30 -9.06
C GLN A 138 -21.95 -8.49 -8.71
N THR A 139 -22.95 -8.56 -9.60
CA THR A 139 -24.26 -7.93 -9.43
C THR A 139 -25.22 -8.80 -8.62
N VAL A 140 -26.27 -8.19 -8.06
CA VAL A 140 -27.38 -8.93 -7.42
C VAL A 140 -28.02 -9.93 -8.38
N ALA A 141 -28.09 -9.63 -9.68
CA ALA A 141 -28.60 -10.57 -10.69
C ALA A 141 -27.73 -11.83 -10.83
N GLU A 142 -26.40 -11.68 -10.80
CA GLU A 142 -25.46 -12.80 -10.87
C GLU A 142 -25.49 -13.62 -9.59
N LEU A 143 -25.56 -12.96 -8.43
CA LEU A 143 -25.76 -13.66 -7.16
C LEU A 143 -27.05 -14.49 -7.18
N ARG A 144 -28.17 -13.94 -7.69
CA ARG A 144 -29.40 -14.71 -7.87
C ARG A 144 -29.19 -15.93 -8.75
N LYS A 145 -28.45 -15.83 -9.85
CA LYS A 145 -28.13 -17.00 -10.70
C LYS A 145 -27.28 -18.02 -9.96
N GLN A 146 -26.32 -17.59 -9.14
CA GLN A 146 -25.49 -18.48 -8.33
C GLN A 146 -26.35 -19.24 -7.30
N LEU A 147 -27.26 -18.51 -6.62
CA LEU A 147 -28.13 -19.08 -5.59
C LEU A 147 -29.15 -20.08 -6.12
N THR A 148 -29.55 -20.06 -7.40
CA THR A 148 -30.51 -21.06 -7.92
C THR A 148 -29.99 -22.50 -7.79
N THR A 149 -28.67 -22.68 -7.82
CA THR A 149 -28.03 -24.00 -7.62
C THR A 149 -28.13 -24.50 -6.19
N VAL A 150 -28.22 -23.58 -5.23
CA VAL A 150 -28.26 -23.84 -3.79
C VAL A 150 -29.71 -23.99 -3.32
N VAL A 151 -30.56 -23.01 -3.60
CA VAL A 151 -31.91 -22.93 -3.05
C VAL A 151 -32.99 -23.63 -3.89
N GLN A 152 -32.64 -24.18 -5.06
CA GLN A 152 -33.57 -24.80 -6.01
C GLN A 152 -34.75 -23.90 -6.44
N LEU A 153 -34.60 -22.57 -6.31
CA LEU A 153 -35.57 -21.57 -6.74
C LEU A 153 -35.13 -20.95 -8.07
N SER A 154 -36.10 -20.47 -8.86
CA SER A 154 -35.79 -19.66 -10.04
C SER A 154 -35.38 -18.24 -9.64
N THR A 155 -34.57 -17.58 -10.47
CA THR A 155 -34.11 -16.19 -10.22
C THR A 155 -35.26 -15.19 -10.02
N ASN A 156 -36.43 -15.44 -10.62
CA ASN A 156 -37.59 -14.57 -10.52
C ASN A 156 -38.47 -14.85 -9.31
N SER A 157 -38.37 -16.05 -8.73
CA SER A 157 -39.21 -16.52 -7.63
C SER A 157 -38.58 -16.36 -6.25
N MET A 158 -37.55 -15.51 -6.11
CA MET A 158 -36.93 -15.21 -4.81
C MET A 158 -36.69 -13.73 -4.57
N ARG A 159 -36.72 -13.33 -3.30
CA ARG A 159 -36.27 -12.05 -2.76
C ARG A 159 -35.04 -12.30 -1.91
N LEU A 160 -34.08 -11.39 -1.99
CA LEU A 160 -32.83 -11.47 -1.24
C LEU A 160 -32.79 -10.33 -0.23
N TYR A 161 -32.43 -10.64 1.01
CA TYR A 161 -32.21 -9.69 2.07
C TYR A 161 -30.80 -9.87 2.61
N TYR A 162 -30.06 -8.80 2.71
CA TYR A 162 -28.75 -8.77 3.34
C TYR A 162 -28.89 -8.42 4.81
N ILE A 163 -28.24 -9.18 5.68
CA ILE A 163 -28.21 -8.96 7.12
C ILE A 163 -26.76 -8.79 7.53
N ASN A 164 -26.42 -7.57 7.96
CA ASN A 164 -25.13 -7.26 8.56
C ASN A 164 -25.19 -7.65 10.04
N LYS A 165 -24.33 -8.58 10.47
CA LYS A 165 -24.33 -9.09 11.86
C LYS A 165 -23.98 -8.02 12.90
N ASP A 166 -23.21 -7.01 12.52
CA ASP A 166 -22.75 -5.93 13.40
C ASP A 166 -23.68 -4.71 13.38
N SER A 167 -24.75 -4.75 12.60
CA SER A 167 -25.67 -3.64 12.40
C SER A 167 -26.92 -3.77 13.27
N ALA A 168 -27.28 -2.67 13.95
CA ALA A 168 -28.57 -2.55 14.63
C ALA A 168 -29.76 -2.36 13.66
N PHE A 169 -29.47 -2.14 12.37
CA PHE A 169 -30.48 -2.00 11.32
C PHE A 169 -30.93 -3.37 10.82
N GLY A 170 -32.24 -3.51 10.60
CA GLY A 170 -32.83 -4.75 10.08
C GLY A 170 -32.41 -5.09 8.65
N PRO A 171 -32.88 -6.23 8.11
CA PRO A 171 -32.46 -6.73 6.80
C PRO A 171 -32.67 -5.72 5.66
N GLU A 172 -31.65 -5.48 4.84
CA GLU A 172 -31.73 -4.63 3.63
C GLU A 172 -32.13 -5.48 2.43
N GLU A 173 -33.25 -5.16 1.76
CA GLU A 173 -33.66 -5.87 0.54
C GLU A 173 -32.74 -5.53 -0.64
N MET A 174 -32.15 -6.55 -1.26
CA MET A 174 -31.38 -6.42 -2.51
C MET A 174 -32.32 -6.31 -3.72
N LYS A 175 -32.99 -5.16 -3.84
CA LYS A 175 -34.01 -4.88 -4.86
C LYS A 175 -33.43 -4.67 -6.26
N TYR A 176 -32.28 -4.02 -6.36
CA TYR A 176 -31.71 -3.57 -7.63
C TYR A 176 -30.75 -4.61 -8.22
N ASN A 177 -31.23 -5.33 -9.24
CA ASN A 177 -30.48 -6.39 -9.92
C ASN A 177 -29.11 -5.97 -10.48
N THR A 178 -28.96 -4.69 -10.88
CA THR A 178 -27.74 -4.13 -11.46
C THR A 178 -26.75 -3.61 -10.41
N ARG A 179 -27.15 -3.52 -9.14
CA ARG A 179 -26.28 -3.05 -8.05
C ARG A 179 -25.23 -4.12 -7.74
N ALA A 180 -23.97 -3.72 -7.63
CA ALA A 180 -22.87 -4.61 -7.27
C ALA A 180 -22.85 -4.89 -5.77
N LEU A 181 -22.40 -6.07 -5.37
CA LEU A 181 -22.46 -6.53 -3.98
C LEU A 181 -21.57 -5.73 -3.01
N HIS A 182 -20.42 -5.23 -3.46
CA HIS A 182 -19.53 -4.40 -2.64
C HIS A 182 -20.21 -3.13 -2.12
N SER A 183 -21.27 -2.65 -2.78
CA SER A 183 -22.02 -1.48 -2.33
C SER A 183 -22.89 -1.72 -1.08
N TYR A 184 -23.01 -2.96 -0.62
CA TYR A 184 -23.62 -3.33 0.66
C TYR A 184 -22.56 -3.51 1.77
N SER A 185 -21.28 -3.34 1.46
CA SER A 185 -20.15 -3.51 2.39
C SER A 185 -20.09 -4.88 3.07
N ILE A 186 -20.55 -5.93 2.37
CA ILE A 186 -20.59 -7.32 2.86
C ILE A 186 -19.19 -7.78 3.32
N GLN A 187 -19.14 -8.36 4.51
CA GLN A 187 -17.95 -8.96 5.13
C GLN A 187 -18.09 -10.48 5.26
N ASP A 188 -17.01 -11.15 5.70
CA ASP A 188 -17.08 -12.57 6.05
C ASP A 188 -17.97 -12.76 7.28
N GLY A 189 -18.82 -13.78 7.23
CA GLY A 189 -19.74 -14.14 8.30
C GLY A 189 -21.10 -13.47 8.22
N ASP A 190 -21.29 -12.47 7.34
CA ASP A 190 -22.60 -11.85 7.10
C ASP A 190 -23.60 -12.83 6.47
N GLU A 191 -24.89 -12.47 6.53
CA GLU A 191 -25.97 -13.36 6.10
C GLU A 191 -26.73 -12.81 4.88
N ILE A 192 -27.18 -13.74 4.03
CA ILE A 192 -28.09 -13.49 2.93
C ILE A 192 -29.31 -14.37 3.11
N LEU A 193 -30.43 -13.75 3.45
CA LEU A 193 -31.72 -14.41 3.56
C LEU A 193 -32.42 -14.45 2.21
N VAL A 194 -32.79 -15.65 1.78
CA VAL A 194 -33.52 -15.94 0.55
C VAL A 194 -34.96 -16.29 0.90
N VAL A 195 -35.90 -15.46 0.43
CA VAL A 195 -37.33 -15.66 0.67
C VAL A 195 -38.03 -15.99 -0.66
N PRO A 196 -38.75 -17.12 -0.78
CA PRO A 196 -39.57 -17.41 -1.94
C PRO A 196 -40.65 -16.34 -2.17
N LYS A 197 -40.88 -15.97 -3.43
CA LYS A 197 -42.06 -15.16 -3.80
C LYS A 197 -43.26 -16.09 -3.92
N ILE A 198 -44.19 -16.00 -2.97
CA ILE A 198 -45.49 -16.66 -3.08
C ILE A 198 -46.21 -16.03 -4.28
N LYS A 199 -46.73 -16.88 -5.18
CA LYS A 199 -47.57 -16.47 -6.32
C LYS A 199 -48.96 -16.08 -5.86
#